data_AF-A0A351SHT9-F1
#
_entry.id   AF-A0A351SHT9-F1
#
_cell.length_a   1.000
_cell.length_b   1.000
_cell.length_c   1.000
_cell.angle_alpha   90.00
_cell.angle_beta   90.00
_cell.angle_gamma   90.00
#
_symmetry.space_group_name_H-M   'P 1'
#
loop_
_entity.id
_entity.type
_entity.pdbx_description
1 polymer ?
#
loop_
_entity_poly.entity_id
_entity_poly.type
_entity_poly.pdbx_seq_one_letter_code
_entity_poly.pdbx_strand_id
1 'polypeptide(L)'
;AEVSAKVIKNYAVGRLFAAHVLVMPDQQSLYLLDSKYSGNLYLFIADEKGSFSKGSLYVVHQKGNAIKYELMGEESALRVKFKLKKIKFSDLFSVHNPESGQCQKSHIYISTVYGEECLLLKNKNKRYAGLFDPIRVSSLMGVNDFLPSVDGMEYDVNSNQIKFYAKGQVKYISSLGESTEPSSQYVIKRLQ
;
A
#
# COMPACT_ATOMS: atom_id res chain seq x y z
N ALA A 1 -29.07 4.18 -27.07
CA ALA A 1 -27.87 4.99 -26.76
C ALA A 1 -26.70 4.03 -26.59
N GLU A 2 -25.61 4.23 -27.31
CA GLU A 2 -24.36 3.48 -27.05
C GLU A 2 -23.72 4.00 -25.77
N VAL A 3 -23.52 3.10 -24.80
CA VAL A 3 -22.77 3.40 -23.58
C VAL A 3 -21.30 3.15 -23.89
N SER A 4 -20.47 4.21 -23.85
CA SER A 4 -19.02 4.09 -23.98
C SER A 4 -18.34 4.39 -22.65
N ALA A 5 -17.36 3.56 -22.29
CA ALA A 5 -16.55 3.73 -21.09
C ALA A 5 -15.06 3.61 -21.44
N LYS A 6 -14.22 4.43 -20.80
CA LYS A 6 -12.77 4.42 -20.99
C LYS A 6 -12.08 4.00 -19.71
N VAL A 7 -11.32 2.91 -19.78
CA VAL A 7 -10.48 2.45 -18.67
C VAL A 7 -9.28 3.39 -18.52
N ILE A 8 -9.10 3.96 -17.33
CA ILE A 8 -7.95 4.79 -16.97
C ILE A 8 -7.15 4.06 -15.90
N LYS A 9 -5.89 3.73 -16.21
CA LYS A 9 -4.97 3.16 -15.22
C LYS A 9 -4.53 4.26 -14.26
N ASN A 10 -4.82 4.09 -12.97
CA ASN A 10 -4.38 5.01 -11.95
C ASN A 10 -3.02 4.62 -11.37
N TYR A 11 -1.96 5.20 -11.94
CA TYR A 11 -0.59 4.89 -11.54
C TYR A 11 -0.20 5.47 -10.16
N ALA A 12 -0.96 6.42 -9.60
CA ALA A 12 -0.66 7.00 -8.28
C ALA A 12 -0.88 6.00 -7.14
N VAL A 13 -1.81 5.04 -7.33
CA VAL A 13 -2.18 4.03 -6.34
C VAL A 13 -1.13 2.90 -6.24
N GLY A 14 -0.12 2.90 -7.12
CA GLY A 14 0.96 1.92 -7.13
C GLY A 14 0.64 0.62 -7.87
N ARG A 15 1.68 -0.19 -8.10
CA ARG A 15 1.59 -1.50 -8.75
C ARG A 15 1.31 -2.58 -7.71
N LEU A 16 0.04 -2.83 -7.45
CA LEU A 16 -0.44 -3.76 -6.43
C LEU A 16 -1.10 -5.00 -7.05
N PHE A 17 -1.16 -6.09 -6.29
CA PHE A 17 -2.00 -7.26 -6.60
C PHE A 17 -3.23 -7.31 -5.69
N ALA A 18 -3.80 -6.15 -5.39
CA ALA A 18 -4.93 -6.03 -4.49
C ALA A 18 -6.13 -6.86 -4.99
N ALA A 19 -6.51 -7.87 -4.24
CA ALA A 19 -7.67 -8.71 -4.51
C ALA A 19 -8.95 -8.11 -3.92
N HIS A 20 -8.81 -7.29 -2.87
CA HIS A 20 -9.92 -6.54 -2.28
C HIS A 20 -9.58 -5.05 -2.29
N VAL A 21 -10.53 -4.25 -2.75
CA VAL A 21 -10.43 -2.79 -2.82
C VAL A 21 -11.65 -2.20 -2.15
N LEU A 22 -11.43 -1.28 -1.24
CA LEU A 22 -12.48 -0.56 -0.51
C LEU A 22 -12.30 0.93 -0.73
N VAL A 23 -13.28 1.54 -1.38
CA VAL A 23 -13.38 2.99 -1.52
C VAL A 23 -14.12 3.54 -0.31
N MET A 24 -13.51 4.45 0.42
CA MET A 24 -14.13 5.01 1.62
C MET A 24 -15.14 6.12 1.27
N PRO A 25 -16.18 6.33 2.10
CA PRO A 25 -17.19 7.37 1.87
C PRO A 25 -16.65 8.82 1.89
N ASP A 26 -15.42 9.02 2.38
CA ASP A 26 -14.73 10.32 2.38
C ASP A 26 -14.35 10.81 0.96
N GLN A 27 -14.49 9.95 -0.05
CA GLN A 27 -14.13 10.18 -1.44
C GLN A 27 -12.63 10.41 -1.67
N GLN A 28 -11.78 10.02 -0.71
CA GLN A 28 -10.33 10.23 -0.77
C GLN A 28 -9.54 8.95 -0.52
N SER A 29 -10.04 8.09 0.36
CA SER A 29 -9.26 6.97 0.87
C SER A 29 -9.61 5.67 0.14
N LEU A 30 -8.57 4.93 -0.25
CA LEU A 30 -8.67 3.59 -0.81
C LEU A 30 -7.88 2.63 0.06
N TYR A 31 -8.54 1.62 0.62
CA TYR A 31 -7.85 0.47 1.22
C TYR A 31 -7.71 -0.61 0.16
N LEU A 32 -6.49 -1.12 0.00
CA LEU A 32 -6.14 -2.11 -1.02
C LEU A 32 -5.44 -3.28 -0.33
N LEU A 33 -6.07 -4.44 -0.31
CA LEU A 33 -5.53 -5.64 0.33
C LEU A 33 -4.98 -6.60 -0.70
N ASP A 34 -3.66 -6.82 -0.66
CA ASP A 34 -3.00 -7.89 -1.40
C ASP A 34 -3.07 -9.19 -0.59
N SER A 35 -4.23 -9.85 -0.62
CA SER A 35 -4.45 -11.08 0.16
C SER A 35 -3.75 -12.32 -0.42
N LYS A 36 -3.19 -12.22 -1.63
CA LYS A 36 -2.62 -13.38 -2.34
C LYS A 36 -1.10 -13.49 -2.23
N TYR A 37 -0.37 -12.39 -2.36
CA TYR A 37 1.09 -12.46 -2.53
C TYR A 37 1.88 -11.87 -1.38
N SER A 38 1.40 -10.78 -0.76
CA SER A 38 2.13 -10.13 0.32
C SER A 38 1.38 -10.03 1.64
N GLY A 39 0.08 -10.34 1.69
CA GLY A 39 -0.74 -10.17 2.89
C GLY A 39 -0.85 -8.71 3.38
N ASN A 40 -0.37 -7.74 2.59
CA ASN A 40 -0.26 -6.35 3.02
C ASN A 40 -1.56 -5.61 2.75
N LEU A 41 -1.93 -4.80 3.73
CA LEU A 41 -2.92 -3.75 3.56
C LEU A 41 -2.20 -2.46 3.15
N TYR A 42 -2.63 -1.86 2.06
CA TYR A 42 -2.17 -0.56 1.61
C TYR A 42 -3.30 0.46 1.75
N LEU A 43 -2.94 1.71 1.97
CA LEU A 43 -3.85 2.85 2.06
C LEU A 43 -3.37 3.92 1.09
N PHE A 44 -4.21 4.27 0.12
CA PHE A 44 -3.99 5.44 -0.71
C PHE A 44 -4.91 6.57 -0.26
N ILE A 45 -4.35 7.76 -0.03
CA ILE A 45 -5.10 8.98 0.28
C ILE A 45 -4.96 9.92 -0.90
N ALA A 46 -6.08 10.29 -1.51
CA ALA A 46 -6.10 11.31 -2.55
C ALA A 46 -5.90 12.71 -1.98
N ASP A 47 -5.13 13.54 -2.69
CA ASP A 47 -4.97 14.97 -2.38
C ASP A 47 -6.31 15.73 -2.50
N GLU A 48 -7.17 15.28 -3.42
CA GLU A 48 -8.43 15.93 -3.77
C GLU A 48 -9.61 14.95 -3.65
N LYS A 49 -10.69 15.39 -3.00
CA LYS A 49 -11.96 14.62 -2.90
C LYS A 49 -12.49 14.29 -4.29
N GLY A 50 -12.82 13.02 -4.51
CA GLY A 50 -13.37 12.52 -5.77
C GLY A 50 -12.34 12.34 -6.89
N SER A 51 -11.05 12.58 -6.65
CA SER A 51 -9.99 12.49 -7.67
C SER A 51 -8.80 11.69 -7.16
N PHE A 52 -8.69 10.44 -7.56
CA PHE A 52 -7.54 9.58 -7.21
C PHE A 52 -6.29 9.86 -8.06
N SER A 53 -6.25 10.93 -8.83
CA SER A 53 -5.19 11.19 -9.81
C SER A 53 -3.84 11.59 -9.20
N LYS A 54 -3.83 11.99 -7.92
CA LYS A 54 -2.65 12.36 -7.13
C LYS A 54 -2.92 12.06 -5.66
N GLY A 55 -1.90 11.60 -4.95
CA GLY A 55 -2.02 11.26 -3.54
C GLY A 55 -0.81 10.52 -3.02
N SER A 56 -0.97 9.99 -1.82
CA SER A 56 0.06 9.28 -1.06
C SER A 56 -0.35 7.83 -0.82
N LEU A 57 0.53 6.90 -1.18
CA LEU A 57 0.39 5.48 -0.90
C LEU A 57 1.16 5.13 0.36
N TYR A 58 0.52 4.41 1.27
CA TYR A 58 1.08 3.90 2.50
C TYR A 58 0.94 2.38 2.54
N VAL A 59 1.85 1.71 3.24
CA VAL A 59 1.62 0.36 3.74
C VAL A 59 1.18 0.45 5.21
N VAL A 60 0.16 -0.31 5.58
CA VAL A 60 -0.38 -0.38 6.93
C VAL A 60 0.31 -1.50 7.69
N HIS A 61 0.83 -1.21 8.88
CA HIS A 61 1.55 -2.16 9.72
C HIS A 61 1.04 -2.07 11.16
N GLN A 62 0.67 -3.22 11.75
CA GLN A 62 0.42 -3.31 13.18
C GLN A 62 1.72 -3.58 13.96
N LYS A 63 2.17 -2.62 14.78
CA LYS A 63 3.32 -2.78 15.69
C LYS A 63 2.84 -2.82 17.13
N GLY A 64 2.78 -4.02 17.70
CA GLY A 64 2.12 -4.25 19.00
C GLY A 64 0.62 -3.97 18.90
N ASN A 65 0.13 -3.05 19.73
CA ASN A 65 -1.29 -2.63 19.71
C ASN A 65 -1.55 -1.40 18.84
N ALA A 66 -0.53 -0.84 18.18
CA ALA A 66 -0.66 0.38 17.37
C ALA A 66 -0.69 0.06 15.87
N ILE A 67 -1.64 0.69 15.16
CA ILE A 67 -1.65 0.73 13.69
C ILE A 67 -0.76 1.88 13.23
N LYS A 68 0.16 1.59 12.31
CA LYS A 68 1.08 2.55 11.70
C LYS A 68 0.93 2.56 10.19
N TYR A 69 1.30 3.70 9.60
CA TYR A 69 1.28 3.93 8.17
C TYR A 69 2.68 4.35 7.73
N GLU A 70 3.32 3.54 6.91
CA GLU A 70 4.65 3.84 6.37
C GLU A 70 4.49 4.33 4.92
N LEU A 71 5.02 5.51 4.61
CA LEU A 71 4.87 6.15 3.30
C LEU A 71 5.67 5.38 2.23
N MET A 72 4.99 4.90 1.21
CA MET A 72 5.56 4.17 0.07
C MET A 72 5.89 5.11 -1.10
N GLY A 73 5.13 6.18 -1.25
CA GLY A 73 5.39 7.24 -2.22
C GLY A 73 4.20 8.19 -2.37
N GLU A 74 4.48 9.38 -2.88
CA GLU A 74 3.49 10.43 -3.13
C GLU A 74 3.77 11.06 -4.50
N GLU A 75 2.82 10.95 -5.42
CA GLU A 75 2.94 11.56 -6.75
C GLU A 75 1.59 11.52 -7.52
N SER A 76 1.49 12.30 -8.61
CA SER A 76 0.41 12.16 -9.58
C SER A 76 0.60 10.97 -10.53
N ALA A 77 -0.52 10.36 -10.93
CA ALA A 77 -0.56 9.22 -11.85
C ALA A 77 0.15 9.52 -13.18
N LEU A 78 0.04 10.75 -13.67
CA LEU A 78 0.71 11.18 -14.91
C LEU A 78 2.24 11.15 -14.77
N ARG A 79 2.78 11.66 -13.67
CA ARG A 79 4.23 11.68 -13.41
C ARG A 79 4.76 10.28 -13.16
N VAL A 80 4.04 9.44 -12.41
CA VAL A 80 4.40 8.02 -12.22
C VAL A 80 4.44 7.30 -13.58
N LYS A 81 3.43 7.48 -14.43
CA LYS A 81 3.40 6.92 -15.79
C LYS A 81 4.59 7.36 -16.64
N PHE A 82 4.94 8.64 -16.62
CA PHE A 82 6.10 9.13 -17.39
C PHE A 82 7.43 8.61 -16.84
N LYS A 83 7.56 8.53 -15.52
CA LYS A 83 8.76 7.99 -14.88
C LYS A 83 8.93 6.51 -15.18
N LEU A 84 7.85 5.73 -15.13
CA LEU A 84 7.83 4.29 -15.43
C LEU A 84 8.41 3.99 -16.82
N LYS A 85 8.16 4.85 -17.82
CA LYS A 85 8.70 4.69 -19.18
C LYS A 85 10.22 4.87 -19.30
N LYS A 86 10.85 5.49 -18.31
CA LYS A 86 12.26 5.90 -18.36
C LYS A 86 13.15 5.17 -17.36
N ILE A 87 12.56 4.53 -16.36
CA ILE A 87 13.28 3.91 -15.26
C ILE A 87 13.35 2.40 -15.45
N LYS A 88 14.50 1.81 -15.13
CA LYS A 88 14.70 0.37 -15.04
C LYS A 88 14.69 -0.08 -13.58
N PHE A 89 14.45 -1.36 -13.36
CA PHE A 89 14.52 -1.95 -12.03
C PHE A 89 15.88 -1.68 -11.34
N SER A 90 16.98 -1.79 -12.08
CA SER A 90 18.33 -1.49 -11.59
C SER A 90 18.57 -0.02 -11.22
N ASP A 91 17.71 0.91 -11.63
CA ASP A 91 17.77 2.31 -11.19
C ASP A 91 17.12 2.52 -9.81
N LEU A 92 16.32 1.55 -9.36
CA LEU A 92 15.65 1.52 -8.06
C LEU A 92 16.41 0.65 -7.07
N PHE A 93 16.83 -0.53 -7.50
CA PHE A 93 17.37 -1.56 -6.62
C PHE A 93 18.74 -2.06 -7.05
N SER A 94 19.53 -2.51 -6.09
CA SER A 94 20.65 -3.43 -6.28
C SER A 94 20.26 -4.75 -5.62
N VAL A 95 20.43 -5.85 -6.34
CA VAL A 95 19.93 -7.17 -5.93
C VAL A 95 21.04 -8.19 -6.09
N HIS A 96 21.18 -9.05 -5.09
CA HIS A 96 22.05 -10.22 -5.10
C HIS A 96 21.29 -11.42 -4.53
N ASN A 97 21.72 -12.63 -4.86
CA ASN A 97 21.22 -13.83 -4.20
C ASN A 97 21.83 -13.90 -2.79
N PRO A 98 21.06 -14.31 -1.77
CA PRO A 98 21.62 -14.61 -0.47
C PRO A 98 22.64 -15.75 -0.54
N GLU A 99 23.73 -15.64 0.20
CA GLU A 99 24.73 -16.69 0.37
C GLU A 99 24.53 -17.31 1.75
N SER A 100 24.09 -18.58 1.82
CA SER A 100 23.77 -19.26 3.08
C SER A 100 22.80 -18.47 3.98
N GLY A 101 21.80 -17.83 3.38
CA GLY A 101 20.80 -17.01 4.10
C GLY A 101 21.33 -15.65 4.59
N GLN A 102 22.53 -15.25 4.17
CA GLN A 102 23.14 -13.98 4.56
C GLN A 102 23.33 -13.05 3.36
N CYS A 103 23.25 -11.75 3.63
CA CYS A 103 23.55 -10.71 2.67
C CYS A 103 24.91 -10.09 2.96
N GLN A 104 25.75 -10.00 1.92
CA GLN A 104 26.98 -9.25 1.99
C GLN A 104 26.69 -7.73 1.94
N LYS A 105 27.53 -6.93 2.60
CA LYS A 105 27.51 -5.45 2.57
C LYS A 105 26.23 -4.83 3.15
N SER A 106 25.78 -3.71 2.59
CA SER A 106 24.65 -2.90 3.05
C SER A 106 23.29 -3.37 2.51
N HIS A 107 23.21 -4.58 1.96
CA HIS A 107 21.97 -5.15 1.45
C HIS A 107 21.16 -5.77 2.58
N ILE A 108 19.85 -5.62 2.51
CA ILE A 108 18.91 -6.19 3.47
C ILE A 108 18.37 -7.48 2.89
N TYR A 109 18.42 -8.55 3.68
CA TYR A 109 17.75 -9.80 3.34
C TYR A 109 16.24 -9.60 3.36
N ILE A 110 15.58 -9.96 2.26
CA ILE A 110 14.13 -9.99 2.16
C ILE A 110 13.67 -11.36 1.64
N SER A 111 12.51 -11.81 2.10
CA SER A 111 11.84 -12.98 1.58
C SER A 111 10.43 -12.56 1.18
N THR A 112 10.11 -12.67 -0.10
CA THR A 112 8.83 -12.23 -0.67
C THR A 112 8.31 -13.27 -1.66
N VAL A 113 7.16 -12.99 -2.28
CA VAL A 113 6.64 -13.79 -3.40
C VAL A 113 7.63 -13.98 -4.56
N TYR A 114 8.63 -13.10 -4.68
CA TYR A 114 9.65 -13.18 -5.73
C TYR A 114 10.84 -14.08 -5.37
N GLY A 115 10.83 -14.68 -4.18
CA GLY A 115 11.95 -15.45 -3.63
C GLY A 115 12.74 -14.68 -2.58
N GLU A 116 13.87 -15.27 -2.19
CA GLU A 116 14.82 -14.69 -1.24
C GLU A 116 15.83 -13.80 -1.99
N GLU A 117 15.99 -12.56 -1.55
CA GLU A 117 16.83 -11.57 -2.21
C GLU A 117 17.61 -10.77 -1.18
N CYS A 118 18.86 -10.44 -1.52
CA CYS A 118 19.62 -9.39 -0.84
C CYS A 118 19.40 -8.08 -1.59
N LEU A 119 18.62 -7.18 -1.00
CA LEU A 119 18.10 -6.00 -1.68
C LEU A 119 18.62 -4.70 -1.05
N LEU A 120 19.02 -3.75 -1.89
CA LEU A 120 19.37 -2.39 -1.50
C LEU A 120 18.57 -1.41 -2.34
N LEU A 121 17.83 -0.51 -1.68
CA LEU A 121 17.12 0.59 -2.31
C LEU A 121 18.06 1.77 -2.59
N LYS A 122 18.08 2.24 -3.85
CA LYS A 122 18.90 3.37 -4.28
C LYS A 122 18.21 4.70 -4.00
N ASN A 123 18.93 5.64 -3.40
CA ASN A 123 18.40 6.94 -2.99
C ASN A 123 17.83 7.79 -4.13
N LYS A 124 18.47 7.79 -5.32
CA LYS A 124 18.12 8.67 -6.45
C LYS A 124 16.64 8.62 -6.86
N ASN A 125 16.01 7.45 -6.75
CA ASN A 125 14.63 7.24 -7.20
C ASN A 125 13.73 6.69 -6.09
N LYS A 126 14.14 6.77 -4.82
CA LYS A 126 13.43 6.16 -3.69
C LYS A 126 11.95 6.54 -3.59
N ARG A 127 11.62 7.79 -3.93
CA ARG A 127 10.23 8.31 -3.89
C ARG A 127 9.25 7.59 -4.82
N TYR A 128 9.76 6.86 -5.82
CA TYR A 128 8.94 6.08 -6.76
C TYR A 128 8.98 4.58 -6.46
N ALA A 129 9.93 4.14 -5.64
CA ALA A 129 10.18 2.72 -5.45
C ALA A 129 8.96 2.00 -4.86
N GLY A 130 8.35 2.57 -3.83
CA GLY A 130 7.16 1.98 -3.22
C GLY A 130 5.89 2.10 -4.07
N LEU A 131 5.88 2.94 -5.12
CA LEU A 131 4.80 2.95 -6.11
C LEU A 131 5.01 1.89 -7.20
N PHE A 132 6.26 1.60 -7.57
CA PHE A 132 6.58 0.63 -8.62
C PHE A 132 6.72 -0.81 -8.14
N ASP A 133 7.24 -1.00 -6.93
CA ASP A 133 7.39 -2.32 -6.30
C ASP A 133 7.06 -2.25 -4.79
N PRO A 134 5.76 -2.12 -4.45
CA PRO A 134 5.32 -2.01 -3.06
C PRO A 134 5.77 -3.19 -2.18
N ILE A 135 5.72 -4.42 -2.70
CA ILE A 135 6.04 -5.66 -1.94
C ILE A 135 7.51 -5.66 -1.47
N ARG A 136 8.45 -5.37 -2.38
CA ARG A 136 9.87 -5.30 -2.01
C ARG A 136 10.14 -4.16 -1.02
N VAL A 137 9.53 -3.00 -1.25
CA VAL A 137 9.74 -1.82 -0.39
C VAL A 137 9.16 -2.02 1.00
N SER A 138 7.98 -2.65 1.13
CA SER A 138 7.40 -2.97 2.44
C SER A 138 8.27 -3.98 3.20
N SER A 139 8.83 -4.97 2.51
CA SER A 139 9.75 -5.94 3.11
C SER A 139 11.04 -5.28 3.59
N LEU A 140 11.61 -4.35 2.79
CA LEU A 140 12.75 -3.51 3.22
C LEU A 140 12.45 -2.64 4.44
N MET A 141 11.19 -2.22 4.61
CA MET A 141 10.74 -1.47 5.79
C MET A 141 10.50 -2.36 7.02
N GLY A 142 10.64 -3.69 6.89
CA GLY A 142 10.34 -4.64 7.96
C GLY A 142 8.85 -4.72 8.28
N VAL A 143 7.97 -4.41 7.31
CA VAL A 143 6.54 -4.61 7.46
C VAL A 143 6.22 -6.08 7.22
N ASN A 144 5.63 -6.71 8.23
CA ASN A 144 5.11 -8.07 8.14
C ASN A 144 3.67 -8.07 7.67
N ASP A 145 3.21 -9.23 7.18
CA ASP A 145 1.84 -9.47 6.74
C ASP A 145 0.83 -8.95 7.78
N PHE A 146 -0.11 -8.14 7.31
CA PHE A 146 -1.12 -7.55 8.18
C PHE A 146 -2.16 -8.61 8.61
N LEU A 147 -2.71 -9.34 7.63
CA LEU A 147 -3.65 -10.44 7.84
C LEU A 147 -3.49 -11.52 6.75
N PRO A 148 -2.96 -12.71 7.06
CA PRO A 148 -2.87 -13.77 6.07
C PRO A 148 -4.25 -14.41 5.81
N SER A 149 -4.54 -14.68 4.53
CA SER A 149 -5.73 -15.42 4.07
C SER A 149 -7.08 -14.77 4.41
N VAL A 150 -7.26 -13.52 3.96
CA VAL A 150 -8.54 -12.80 4.03
C VAL A 150 -9.35 -13.08 2.75
N ASP A 151 -10.62 -13.42 2.94
CA ASP A 151 -11.63 -13.71 1.92
C ASP A 151 -12.48 -12.48 1.56
N GLY A 152 -12.44 -11.42 2.37
CA GLY A 152 -13.19 -10.20 2.14
C GLY A 152 -12.81 -9.03 3.04
N MET A 153 -13.13 -7.82 2.59
CA MET A 153 -12.93 -6.57 3.32
C MET A 153 -14.13 -5.65 3.07
N GLU A 154 -14.77 -5.17 4.14
CA GLU A 154 -15.90 -4.23 4.06
C GLU A 154 -15.75 -3.06 5.03
N TYR A 155 -16.38 -1.94 4.69
CA TYR A 155 -16.57 -0.82 5.62
C TYR A 155 -17.95 -0.92 6.26
N ASP A 156 -17.99 -0.94 7.59
CA ASP A 156 -19.22 -0.84 8.38
C ASP A 156 -19.49 0.62 8.75
N VAL A 157 -20.51 1.18 8.13
CA VAL A 157 -20.94 2.58 8.33
C VAL A 157 -21.43 2.85 9.75
N ASN A 158 -21.96 1.85 10.47
CA ASN A 158 -22.55 2.04 11.79
C ASN A 158 -21.49 2.11 12.88
N SER A 159 -20.45 1.29 12.74
CA SER A 159 -19.34 1.24 13.69
C SER A 159 -18.13 2.07 13.26
N ASN A 160 -18.13 2.60 12.03
CA ASN A 160 -16.99 3.29 11.42
C ASN A 160 -15.71 2.43 11.45
N GLN A 161 -15.85 1.15 11.10
CA GLN A 161 -14.76 0.18 11.14
C GLN A 161 -14.61 -0.54 9.82
N ILE A 162 -13.39 -0.99 9.54
CA ILE A 162 -13.14 -1.94 8.45
C ILE A 162 -13.15 -3.35 9.04
N LYS A 163 -14.00 -4.20 8.48
CA LYS A 163 -14.09 -5.62 8.81
C LYS A 163 -13.33 -6.44 7.79
N PHE A 164 -12.61 -7.44 8.30
CA PHE A 164 -11.90 -8.42 7.49
C PHE A 164 -12.50 -9.79 7.75
N TYR A 165 -12.80 -10.51 6.67
CA TYR A 165 -13.33 -11.86 6.71
C TYR A 165 -12.21 -12.83 6.40
N ALA A 166 -11.94 -13.78 7.29
CA ALA A 166 -10.92 -14.81 7.06
C ALA A 166 -11.40 -16.14 7.62
N LYS A 167 -11.60 -17.15 6.76
CA LYS A 167 -11.96 -18.53 7.16
C LYS A 167 -13.15 -18.60 8.13
N GLY A 168 -14.17 -17.78 7.89
CA GLY A 168 -15.38 -17.71 8.73
C GLY A 168 -15.24 -16.92 10.04
N GLN A 169 -14.08 -16.31 10.31
CA GLN A 169 -13.88 -15.38 11.41
C GLN A 169 -13.89 -13.93 10.92
N VAL A 170 -14.46 -13.03 11.74
CA VAL A 170 -14.42 -11.59 11.51
C VAL A 170 -13.35 -10.99 12.42
N LYS A 171 -12.37 -10.32 11.81
CA LYS A 171 -11.41 -9.47 12.53
C LYS A 171 -11.75 -8.01 12.27
N TYR A 172 -11.70 -7.22 13.33
CA TYR A 172 -11.99 -5.79 13.31
C TYR A 172 -10.68 -5.02 13.41
N ILE A 173 -10.51 -4.01 12.55
CA ILE A 173 -9.59 -2.91 12.85
C ILE A 173 -10.45 -1.79 13.43
N SER A 174 -10.38 -1.64 14.76
CA SER A 174 -11.20 -0.68 15.52
C SER A 174 -10.65 0.75 15.53
N SER A 175 -9.41 0.96 15.09
CA SER A 175 -8.78 2.28 15.07
C SER A 175 -7.89 2.43 13.84
N LEU A 176 -8.40 3.12 12.83
CA LEU A 176 -7.55 3.82 11.87
C LEU A 176 -7.05 5.09 12.58
N GLY A 177 -6.15 4.90 13.56
CA GLY A 177 -5.55 5.83 14.52
C GLY A 177 -5.89 7.33 14.48
N GLU A 178 -6.14 7.91 15.65
CA GLU A 178 -5.95 9.36 15.87
C GLU A 178 -4.46 9.70 15.66
N SER A 179 -4.15 10.48 14.62
CA SER A 179 -2.81 11.02 14.40
C SER A 179 -2.75 12.48 14.85
N THR A 180 -1.69 12.84 15.57
CA THR A 180 -1.47 14.18 16.16
C THR A 180 -0.68 15.14 15.27
N GLU A 181 -0.36 14.75 14.02
CA GLU A 181 0.31 15.65 13.05
C GLU A 181 -0.64 16.19 11.97
N PRO A 182 -0.55 17.47 11.55
CA PRO A 182 -1.63 18.20 10.87
C PRO A 182 -1.98 17.81 9.42
N SER A 183 -1.76 16.56 9.01
CA SER A 183 -2.35 15.95 7.82
C SER A 183 -3.35 14.83 8.18
N SER A 184 -3.75 14.76 9.45
CA SER A 184 -4.50 13.68 10.09
C SER A 184 -6.02 13.87 10.19
N GLN A 185 -6.65 14.56 9.24
CA GLN A 185 -8.11 14.63 9.19
C GLN A 185 -8.70 13.42 8.44
N TYR A 186 -8.71 12.25 9.08
CA TYR A 186 -9.75 11.24 8.84
C TYR A 186 -10.94 11.54 9.76
N VAL A 187 -11.58 12.69 9.55
CA VAL A 187 -12.80 13.04 10.30
C VAL A 187 -14.01 12.64 9.45
N ILE A 188 -14.57 11.45 9.71
CA ILE A 188 -16.01 11.27 9.55
C ILE A 188 -16.64 11.63 10.89
N LYS A 189 -17.09 12.88 11.01
CA LYS A 189 -18.16 13.25 11.94
C LYS A 189 -19.45 13.32 11.13
N ARG A 190 -20.49 12.59 11.53
CA ARG A 190 -21.93 12.90 11.30
C ARG A 190 -22.75 11.88 12.12
N LEU A 191 -23.73 12.21 12.97
CA LEU A 191 -24.52 13.41 13.32
C LEU A 191 -24.85 13.29 14.83
N GLN A 192 -25.14 14.32 15.62
CA GLN A 192 -26.06 15.44 15.38
C GLN A 192 -25.37 16.74 14.93
#